data_AF-A0A7K1THD7-F1
#
_entry.id   AF-A0A7K1THD7-F1
#
_cell.length_a   1.000
_cell.length_b   1.000
_cell.length_c   1.000
_cell.angle_alpha   90.00
_cell.angle_beta   90.00
_cell.angle_gamma   90.00
#
_symmetry.space_group_name_H-M   'P 1'
#
loop_
_entity.id
_entity.type
_entity.pdbx_description
1 polymer ?
#
loop_
_entity_poly.entity_id
_entity_poly.type
_entity_poly.pdbx_seq_one_letter_code
_entity_poly.pdbx_strand_id
1 'polypeptide(L)' 'MTERQKYLRLLSIVIEELPSSAVDAAVRAGYAAPTSMLNNVRIGRVHNLEHLVALVRYGLPKYQIPAELLPAPAPISLLA' A
#
# COMPACT_ATOMS: atom_id res chain seq x y z
N MET A 1 0.87 1.11 -16.96
CA MET A 1 -0.19 1.55 -16.04
C MET A 1 0.33 2.69 -15.19
N THR A 2 -0.48 3.71 -14.95
CA THR A 2 -0.15 4.79 -14.00
C THR A 2 -0.20 4.27 -12.57
N GLU A 3 0.46 4.95 -11.63
CA GLU A 3 0.40 4.57 -10.20
C GLU A 3 -1.03 4.55 -9.66
N ARG A 4 -1.85 5.51 -10.07
CA ARG A 4 -3.28 5.54 -9.73
C ARG A 4 -4.01 4.30 -10.23
N GLN A 5 -3.74 3.86 -11.46
CA GLN A 5 -4.36 2.64 -12.01
C GLN A 5 -3.90 1.38 -11.26
N LYS A 6 -2.61 1.30 -10.93
CA LYS A 6 -2.07 0.20 -10.12
C LYS A 6 -2.72 0.17 -8.73
N TYR A 7 -2.85 1.32 -8.08
CA TYR A 7 -3.50 1.48 -6.79
C TYR A 7 -4.95 1.00 -6.84
N LEU A 8 -5.75 1.49 -7.78
CA LEU A 8 -7.17 1.11 -7.89
C LEU A 8 -7.34 -0.38 -8.15
N ARG A 9 -6.49 -0.96 -9.00
CA ARG A 9 -6.51 -2.39 -9.29
C ARG A 9 -6.10 -3.22 -8.07
N LEU A 10 -5.02 -2.85 -7.38
CA LEU A 10 -4.61 -3.53 -6.16
C LEU A 10 -5.70 -3.45 -5.09
N LEU A 11 -6.26 -2.26 -4.88
CA LEU A 11 -7.35 -2.04 -3.92
C LEU A 11 -8.55 -2.91 -4.27
N SER A 12 -8.98 -2.97 -5.53
CA SER A 12 -10.12 -3.82 -5.92
C SER A 12 -9.91 -5.32 -5.64
N ILE A 13 -8.66 -5.79 -5.62
CA ILE A 13 -8.35 -7.19 -5.34
C ILE A 13 -8.34 -7.45 -3.84
N VAL A 14 -7.78 -6.54 -3.04
CA VAL A 14 -7.55 -6.75 -1.62
C VAL A 14 -8.63 -6.16 -0.71
N ILE A 15 -9.56 -5.34 -1.22
CA ILE A 15 -10.51 -4.56 -0.39
C ILE A 15 -11.39 -5.43 0.52
N GLU A 16 -11.78 -6.61 0.06
CA GLU A 16 -12.62 -7.54 0.84
C GLU A 16 -11.82 -8.30 1.90
N GLU A 17 -10.54 -8.56 1.63
CA GLU A 17 -9.68 -9.36 2.51
C GLU A 17 -8.84 -8.51 3.47
N LEU A 18 -8.56 -7.24 3.13
CA LEU A 18 -7.64 -6.38 3.88
C LEU A 18 -8.27 -5.95 5.21
N PRO A 19 -7.79 -6.46 6.35
CA PRO A 19 -8.42 -6.19 7.64
C PRO A 19 -8.14 -4.76 8.09
N SER A 20 -9.03 -4.20 8.92
CA SER A 20 -8.80 -2.90 9.57
C SER A 20 -7.52 -2.89 10.43
N SER A 21 -7.19 -4.04 11.03
CA SER A 21 -5.98 -4.25 11.83
C SER A 21 -4.67 -4.15 11.02
N ALA A 22 -4.72 -4.14 9.69
CA ALA A 22 -3.54 -3.93 8.84
C ALA A 22 -2.85 -2.59 9.14
N VAL A 23 -3.63 -1.56 9.49
CA VAL A 23 -3.09 -0.25 9.87
C VAL A 23 -2.35 -0.34 11.21
N ASP A 24 -2.96 -0.99 12.21
CA ASP A 24 -2.31 -1.20 13.52
C ASP A 24 -1.07 -2.09 13.42
N ALA A 25 -1.07 -3.07 12.52
CA ALA A 25 0.08 -3.92 12.23
C ALA A 25 1.22 -3.12 11.58
N ALA A 26 0.91 -2.26 10.62
CA ALA A 26 1.89 -1.38 9.98
C ALA A 26 2.52 -0.40 10.99
N VAL A 27 1.71 0.22 11.86
CA VAL A 27 2.19 1.13 12.90
C VAL A 27 3.07 0.39 13.91
N ARG A 28 2.66 -0.81 14.36
CA ARG A 28 3.47 -1.64 15.28
C ARG A 28 4.78 -2.12 14.66
N ALA A 29 4.81 -2.33 13.35
CA ALA A 29 6.02 -2.66 12.60
C ALA A 29 6.94 -1.44 12.38
N GLY A 30 6.56 -0.25 12.85
CA GLY A 30 7.36 0.97 12.72
C GLY A 30 7.25 1.64 11.35
N TYR A 31 6.23 1.33 10.56
CA TYR A 31 6.01 1.99 9.27
C TYR A 31 5.73 3.48 9.47
N ALA A 32 6.60 4.32 8.89
CA ALA A 32 6.54 5.77 9.06
C ALA A 32 5.48 6.40 8.15
N ALA A 33 4.21 6.36 8.57
CA ALA A 33 3.13 7.12 7.96
C ALA A 33 2.05 7.47 9.00
N PRO A 34 1.34 8.60 8.86
CA PRO A 34 0.24 8.94 9.75
C PRO A 34 -0.87 7.89 9.69
N THR A 35 -1.36 7.42 10.85
CA THR A 35 -2.45 6.43 10.93
C THR A 35 -3.70 6.86 10.19
N SER A 36 -4.02 8.16 10.22
CA SER A 36 -5.15 8.75 9.47
C SER A 36 -4.96 8.64 7.95
N MET A 37 -3.74 8.82 7.46
CA MET A 37 -3.40 8.67 6.04
C MET A 37 -3.53 7.20 5.62
N LEU A 38 -2.98 6.27 6.40
CA LEU A 38 -3.09 4.83 6.14
C LEU A 38 -4.55 4.37 6.10
N ASN A 39 -5.38 4.85 7.03
CA ASN A 39 -6.81 4.57 7.02
C ASN A 39 -7.49 5.11 5.76
N ASN A 40 -7.18 6.33 5.33
CA ASN A 40 -7.73 6.91 4.11
C ASN A 40 -7.30 6.16 2.85
N VAL A 41 -6.07 5.64 2.81
CA VAL A 41 -5.57 4.77 1.74
C VAL A 41 -6.34 3.45 1.73
N ARG A 42 -6.52 2.80 2.89
CA ARG A 42 -7.25 1.54 3.00
C ARG A 42 -8.69 1.62 2.46
N ILE A 43 -9.37 2.75 2.68
CA ILE A 43 -10.78 2.94 2.29
C ILE A 43 -10.97 3.64 0.94
N GLY A 44 -9.91 3.85 0.15
CA GLY A 44 -10.04 4.45 -1.17
C GLY A 44 -10.14 5.99 -1.21
N ARG A 45 -10.01 6.69 -0.08
CA ARG A 45 -10.09 8.17 -0.04
C ARG A 45 -8.81 8.87 -0.49
N VAL A 46 -7.66 8.23 -0.29
CA VAL A 46 -6.34 8.75 -0.71
C VAL A 46 -5.67 7.72 -1.60
N HIS A 47 -5.29 8.12 -2.82
CA HIS A 47 -4.62 7.23 -3.77
C HIS A 47 -3.11 7.28 -3.55
N ASN A 48 -2.59 6.34 -2.75
CA ASN A 48 -1.15 6.18 -2.57
C ASN A 48 -0.79 4.69 -2.65
N LEU A 49 -0.05 4.33 -3.70
CA LEU A 49 0.29 2.94 -4.00
C LEU A 49 1.28 2.36 -2.99
N GLU A 50 2.29 3.11 -2.59
CA GLU A 50 3.32 2.65 -1.64
C GLU A 50 2.70 2.28 -0.29
N HIS A 51 1.82 3.14 0.23
CA HIS A 51 1.13 2.88 1.48
C HIS A 51 0.16 1.70 1.36
N LEU A 52 -0.55 1.56 0.23
CA LEU A 52 -1.43 0.41 0.02
C LEU A 52 -0.63 -0.89 -0.01
N VAL A 53 0.50 -0.91 -0.72
CA VAL A 53 1.40 -2.08 -0.78
C VAL A 53 1.96 -2.42 0.60
N ALA A 54 2.33 -1.41 1.40
CA ALA A 54 2.75 -1.64 2.78
C ALA A 54 1.62 -2.26 3.62
N LEU A 55 0.40 -1.71 3.56
CA LEU A 55 -0.75 -2.26 4.27
C LEU A 55 -1.06 -3.70 3.86
N VAL A 56 -0.96 -4.04 2.58
CA VAL A 56 -1.12 -5.42 2.11
C VAL A 56 -0.03 -6.33 2.66
N ARG A 57 1.23 -5.88 2.69
CA ARG A 57 2.33 -6.69 3.27
C ARG A 57 2.15 -6.96 4.76
N TYR A 58 1.65 -5.98 5.52
CA TYR A 58 1.43 -6.13 6.96
C TYR A 58 0.12 -6.84 7.31
N GLY A 59 -0.96 -6.54 6.58
CA GLY A 59 -2.30 -7.08 6.84
C GLY A 59 -2.56 -8.44 6.19
N LEU A 60 -1.91 -8.70 5.04
CA LEU A 60 -2.05 -9.91 4.24
C LEU A 60 -0.66 -10.48 3.89
N PRO A 61 0.13 -10.94 4.87
CA PRO A 61 1.53 -11.34 4.65
C PRO A 61 1.69 -12.53 3.70
N LYS A 62 0.64 -13.34 3.50
CA LYS A 62 0.63 -14.47 2.55
C LYS A 62 0.25 -14.07 1.13
N TYR A 63 -0.32 -12.88 0.94
CA TYR A 63 -0.78 -12.42 -0.35
C TYR A 63 0.42 -11.97 -1.20
N GLN A 64 0.57 -12.57 -2.38
CA GLN A 64 1.60 -12.17 -3.33
C GLN A 64 1.08 -11.02 -4.19
N ILE A 65 1.66 -9.83 -4.00
CA ILE A 65 1.36 -8.67 -4.82
C ILE A 65 1.95 -8.87 -6.22
N PRO A 66 1.13 -8.84 -7.30
CA PRO A 66 1.63 -8.94 -8.67
C PRO A 66 2.68 -7.86 -8.97
N ALA A 67 3.77 -8.24 -9.65
CA ALA A 67 4.91 -7.35 -9.88
C ALA A 67 4.53 -6.08 -10.65
N GLU A 68 3.53 -6.16 -11.54
CA GLU A 68 3.00 -5.03 -12.29
C GLU A 68 2.26 -4.01 -11.42
N LEU A 69 1.83 -4.40 -10.21
CA LEU A 69 1.14 -3.56 -9.23
C LEU A 69 2.09 -2.99 -8.17
N LEU A 70 3.37 -3.35 -8.17
CA LEU A 70 4.34 -2.73 -7.29
C LEU A 70 4.61 -1.28 -7.74
N PRO A 71 4.91 -0.38 -6.78
CA PRO A 71 5.39 0.96 -7.11
C PRO A 71 6.63 0.83 -7.98
N ALA A 72 6.78 1.76 -8.93
CA ALA A 72 8.03 1.80 -9.67
C ALA A 72 9.16 2.05 -8.65
N PRO A 73 10.33 1.39 -8.79
CA PRO A 73 11.48 1.78 -7.99
C PRO A 73 11.68 3.27 -8.22
N ALA A 74 11.63 4.06 -7.15
CA ALA A 74 11.94 5.49 -7.23
C ALA A 74 13.27 5.60 -7.98
N PRO A 75 13.40 6.46 -9.01
CA PRO A 75 14.67 6.63 -9.68
C PRO A 75 15.68 6.99 -8.61
N ILE A 76 16.66 6.12 -8.41
CA ILE A 76 17.81 6.39 -7.55
C ILE A 76 18.38 7.70 -8.10
N SER A 77 18.18 8.80 -7.36
CA SER A 77 18.89 10.04 -7.66
C SER A 77 20.36 9.76 -7.36
N LEU A 78 21.06 9.23 -8.35
CA LEU A 78 22.51 9.34 -8.49
C LEU A 78 22.81 10.82 -8.80
N LEU A 79 22.68 11.65 -7.77
CA LEU A 79 23.29 12.99 -7.70
C LEU A 79 24.24 12.87 -6.50
N ALA A 80 25.52 12.56 -6.77
CA ALA A 80 26.59 13.50 -7.12
C ALA A 80 27.24 14.08 -5.87
#